data_AF-A0A351GEG3-F1
#
_entry.id   AF-A0A351GEG3-F1
#
_cell.length_a   1.000
_cell.length_b   1.000
_cell.length_c   1.000
_cell.angle_alpha   90.00
_cell.angle_beta   90.00
_cell.angle_gamma   90.00
#
_symmetry.space_group_name_H-M   'P 1'
#
loop_
_entity.id
_entity.type
_entity.pdbx_description
1 polymer ?
#
loop_
_entity_poly.entity_id
_entity_poly.type
_entity_poly.pdbx_seq_one_letter_code
_entity_poly.pdbx_strand_id
1 'polypeptide(L)' 'IQLANKGWRQACSENKELKLGLNVVNGKVCYKGVSEAFDLDYTPVEDILG' A
#
# COMPACT_ATOMS: atom_id res chain seq x y z
N ILE A 1 -16.35 -0.32 6.42
CA ILE A 1 -16.27 -1.21 7.62
C ILE A 1 -14.99 -2.07 7.63
N GLN A 2 -14.44 -2.50 6.47
CA GLN A 2 -13.30 -3.44 6.44
C GLN A 2 -12.03 -2.97 7.18
N LEU A 3 -11.58 -1.73 6.95
CA LEU A 3 -10.38 -1.19 7.61
C LEU A 3 -10.49 -1.19 9.14
N ALA A 4 -11.65 -0.79 9.67
CA ALA A 4 -11.87 -0.74 11.12
C ALA A 4 -11.93 -2.15 11.74
N ASN A 5 -12.57 -3.11 11.06
CA ASN A 5 -12.77 -4.45 11.62
C ASN A 5 -11.56 -5.38 11.45
N LYS A 6 -10.81 -5.23 10.35
CA LYS A 6 -9.71 -6.15 9.98
C LYS A 6 -8.32 -5.54 10.18
N GLY A 7 -8.25 -4.22 10.39
CA GLY A 7 -7.00 -3.47 10.24
C GLY A 7 -6.60 -3.34 8.76
N TRP A 8 -5.68 -2.40 8.49
CA TRP A 8 -5.30 -2.05 7.12
C TRP A 8 -4.61 -3.21 6.39
N ARG A 9 -3.69 -3.94 7.05
CA ARG A 9 -2.90 -5.00 6.41
C ARG A 9 -3.80 -6.09 5.85
N GLN A 10 -4.67 -6.67 6.69
CA GLN A 10 -5.59 -7.72 6.25
C GLN A 10 -6.62 -7.19 5.25
N ALA A 11 -7.20 -6.00 5.50
CA ALA A 11 -8.18 -5.42 4.58
C ALA A 11 -7.61 -5.17 3.18
N CYS A 12 -6.37 -4.69 3.07
CA CYS A 12 -5.69 -4.47 1.79
C CYS A 12 -5.23 -5.77 1.13
N SER A 13 -4.84 -6.81 1.90
CA SER A 13 -4.51 -8.11 1.31
C SER A 13 -5.73 -8.82 0.71
N GLU A 14 -6.92 -8.64 1.30
CA GLU A 14 -8.15 -9.32 0.86
C GLU A 14 -8.99 -8.50 -0.14
N ASN A 15 -8.75 -7.19 -0.25
CA ASN A 15 -9.52 -6.32 -1.13
C ASN A 15 -8.61 -5.54 -2.08
N LYS A 16 -8.75 -5.84 -3.38
CA LYS A 16 -7.92 -5.24 -4.45
C LYS A 16 -8.04 -3.72 -4.51
N GLU A 17 -9.22 -3.15 -4.30
CA GLU A 17 -9.41 -1.69 -4.35
C GLU A 17 -8.69 -1.01 -3.19
N LEU A 18 -8.80 -1.57 -1.98
CA LEU A 18 -8.05 -1.07 -0.82
C LEU A 18 -6.53 -1.23 -1.00
N LYS A 19 -6.08 -2.34 -1.63
CA LYS A 19 -4.66 -2.53 -1.97
C LYS A 19 -4.14 -1.43 -2.88
N LEU A 20 -4.89 -1.13 -3.95
CA LEU A 20 -4.51 -0.11 -4.94
C LEU A 20 -4.49 1.31 -4.36
N GLY A 21 -5.17 1.55 -3.23
CA GLY A 21 -5.14 2.83 -2.52
C GLY A 21 -3.89 3.07 -1.67
N LEU A 22 -3.05 2.06 -1.43
CA LEU A 22 -1.84 2.22 -0.61
C LEU A 22 -0.78 3.05 -1.34
N ASN A 23 -0.27 4.08 -0.67
CA ASN A 23 0.77 4.97 -1.20
C ASN A 23 2.09 4.85 -0.44
N VAL A 24 2.05 4.90 0.89
CA VAL A 24 3.22 4.80 1.77
C VAL A 24 2.88 3.93 2.97
N VAL A 25 3.77 3.00 3.32
CA VAL A 25 3.66 2.14 4.50
C VAL A 25 5.03 2.03 5.17
N ASN A 26 5.12 2.37 6.46
CA ASN A 26 6.37 2.29 7.24
C ASN A 26 7.58 2.92 6.52
N GLY A 27 7.37 4.08 5.89
CA GLY A 27 8.41 4.81 5.16
C GLY A 27 8.69 4.30 3.74
N LYS A 28 8.09 3.18 3.30
CA LYS A 28 8.23 2.65 1.95
C LYS A 28 7.14 3.18 1.03
N VAL A 29 7.51 3.74 -0.12
CA VAL A 29 6.56 4.19 -1.14
C VAL A 29 6.15 2.98 -1.99
N CYS A 30 4.86 2.67 -2.02
CA CYS A 30 4.31 1.54 -2.77
C CYS A 30 3.34 1.92 -3.89
N TYR A 31 3.21 3.23 -4.15
CA TYR A 31 2.50 3.73 -5.32
C TYR A 31 3.48 4.37 -6.30
N LYS A 32 3.54 3.81 -7.51
CA LYS A 32 4.54 4.17 -8.51
C LYS A 32 4.48 5.65 -8.91
N GLY A 33 3.28 6.22 -9.03
CA GLY A 33 3.13 7.64 -9.37
C GLY A 33 3.68 8.60 -8.32
N VAL A 34 3.70 8.22 -7.03
CA VAL A 34 4.35 9.01 -5.97
C VAL A 34 5.87 8.86 -6.05
N SER A 35 6.37 7.64 -6.27
CA SER A 35 7.81 7.41 -6.47
C SER A 35 8.35 8.24 -7.63
N GLU A 36 7.68 8.21 -8.79
CA GLU A 36 8.11 8.94 -9.99
C GLU A 36 8.00 10.46 -9.83
N ALA A 37 6.94 10.97 -9.19
CA ALA A 37 6.73 12.41 -9.02
C ALA A 37 7.76 13.07 -8.10
N PHE A 38 8.32 12.31 -7.16
CA PHE A 38 9.21 12.82 -6.11
C PHE A 38 10.62 12.21 -6.12
N ASP A 39 10.96 11.41 -7.14
CA ASP A 39 12.24 10.70 -7.26
C ASP A 39 12.59 9.89 -6.00
N LEU A 40 11.61 9.11 -5.52
CA LEU A 40 11.73 8.26 -4.32
C LEU A 40 11.83 6.78 -4.69
N ASP A 41 12.48 5.98 -3.85
CA ASP A 41 12.54 4.53 -4.02
C ASP A 41 11.14 3.90 -4.02
N TYR A 42 10.88 3.02 -5.00
CA TYR A 42 9.65 2.26 -5.12
C TYR A 42 9.80 0.86 -4.51
N THR A 43 8.91 0.50 -3.59
CA THR A 43 8.74 -0.87 -3.08
C THR A 43 7.40 -1.44 -3.56
N PRO A 44 7.38 -2.58 -4.28
CA PRO A 44 6.14 -3.28 -4.61
C PRO A 44 5.26 -3.51 -3.38
N VAL A 45 3.94 -3.29 -3.50
CA VAL A 45 3.00 -3.47 -2.38
C VAL A 45 2.95 -4.93 -1.92
N GLU A 46 3.22 -5.87 -2.81
CA GLU A 46 3.35 -7.29 -2.53
C GLU A 46 4.48 -7.59 -1.51
N ASP A 47 5.61 -6.87 -1.59
CA ASP A 47 6.74 -7.04 -0.65
C ASP A 47 6.45 -6.45 0.74
N ILE A 48 5.40 -5.63 0.86
CA ILE A 48 4.96 -5.01 2.11
C ILE A 48 3.88 -5.86 2.79
N LEU A 49 2.95 -6.39 2.01
CA LEU A 49 1.82 -7.20 2.48
C LEU A 49 2.15 -8.68 2.67
N GLY A 50 3.32 -9.13 2.21
CA GLY A 50 3.89 -10.44 2.49
C GLY A 50 3.87 -10.85 3.96
#